data_AF-A0A932Z1I5-F1
#
_entry.id   AF-A0A932Z1I5-F1
#
_cell.length_a   1.000
_cell.length_b   1.000
_cell.length_c   1.000
_cell.angle_alpha   90.00
_cell.angle_beta   90.00
_cell.angle_gamma   90.00
#
_symmetry.space_group_name_H-M   'P 1'
#
loop_
_entity.id
_entity.type
_entity.pdbx_description
1 polymer ?
#
loop_
_entity_poly.entity_id
_entity_poly.type
_entity_poly.pdbx_seq_one_letter_code
_entity_poly.pdbx_strand_id
1 'polypeptide(L)'
;MFSRQERVEIFMSRFHGRRDVFARRWERLGGASGYAPVYTDSKKILYQELTVSWIERHLIGTETLGVYPLLPDNTSRFIAADFDGEGWQESVRKFIISGRIPRSSAARMNASP
;
A
#
# COMPACT_ATOMS: atom_id res chain seq x y z
N MET A 1 -8.69 -22.58 16.99
CA MET A 1 -9.04 -21.15 16.85
C MET A 1 -7.72 -20.38 16.78
N PHE A 2 -7.54 -19.48 15.81
CA PHE A 2 -6.28 -18.73 15.69
C PHE A 2 -6.10 -17.76 16.85
N SER A 3 -4.88 -17.70 17.39
CA SER A 3 -4.41 -16.68 18.33
C SER A 3 -4.41 -15.29 17.68
N ARG A 4 -4.31 -14.24 18.51
CA ARG A 4 -4.22 -12.86 18.00
C ARG A 4 -3.02 -12.67 17.07
N GLN A 5 -1.87 -13.21 17.46
CA GLN A 5 -0.63 -13.16 16.69
C GLN A 5 -0.81 -13.82 15.31
N GLU A 6 -1.38 -15.02 15.27
CA GLU A 6 -1.61 -15.75 14.00
C GLU A 6 -2.54 -14.99 13.07
N ARG A 7 -3.59 -14.34 13.59
CA ARG A 7 -4.51 -13.53 12.77
C ARG A 7 -3.79 -12.33 12.15
N VAL A 8 -2.88 -11.69 12.91
CA VAL A 8 -2.07 -10.58 12.40
C VAL A 8 -1.06 -11.06 11.36
N GLU A 9 -0.36 -12.17 11.61
CA GLU A 9 0.57 -12.75 10.63
C GLU A 9 -0.16 -13.18 9.34
N ILE A 10 -1.37 -13.72 9.44
CA ILE A 10 -2.21 -14.00 8.26
C ILE A 10 -2.51 -12.70 7.51
N PHE A 11 -2.88 -11.62 8.20
CA PHE A 11 -3.11 -10.33 7.56
C PHE A 11 -1.85 -9.82 6.84
N MET A 12 -0.70 -9.81 7.51
CA MET A 12 0.57 -9.36 6.94
C MET A 12 1.06 -10.22 5.77
N SER A 13 0.76 -11.53 5.76
CA SER A 13 1.11 -12.41 4.62
C SER A 13 0.29 -12.12 3.35
N ARG A 14 -0.91 -11.55 3.51
CA ARG A 14 -1.80 -11.15 2.40
C ARG A 14 -1.50 -9.73 1.91
N PHE A 15 -1.28 -8.79 2.83
CA PHE A 15 -0.93 -7.40 2.52
C PHE A 15 0.58 -7.21 2.61
N HIS A 16 1.29 -7.88 1.72
CA HIS A 16 2.73 -8.06 1.82
C HIS A 16 3.50 -6.98 1.07
N GLY A 17 4.13 -6.08 1.82
CA GLY A 17 5.16 -5.16 1.33
C GLY A 17 6.36 -5.15 2.27
N ARG A 18 7.09 -4.03 2.32
CA ARG A 18 8.21 -3.86 3.25
C ARG A 18 7.75 -3.97 4.71
N ARG A 19 8.53 -4.70 5.52
CA ARG A 19 8.33 -4.79 6.98
C ARG A 19 9.21 -3.82 7.76
N ASP A 20 10.31 -3.35 7.17
CA ASP A 20 11.28 -2.45 7.79
C ASP A 20 10.84 -0.96 7.77
N VAL A 21 9.74 -0.65 7.08
CA VAL A 21 9.16 0.70 7.01
C VAL A 21 7.65 0.61 6.72
N PHE A 22 6.89 1.52 7.31
CA PHE A 22 5.48 1.75 6.96
C PHE A 22 5.17 3.24 7.04
N ALA A 23 4.07 3.64 6.39
CA ALA A 23 3.59 5.01 6.42
C ALA A 23 2.43 5.16 7.40
N ARG A 24 2.34 6.29 8.10
CA ARG A 24 1.18 6.67 8.89
C ARG A 24 0.42 7.79 8.18
N ARG A 25 -0.90 7.69 8.14
CA ARG A 25 -1.77 8.75 7.67
C ARG A 25 -1.71 9.93 8.63
N TRP A 26 -1.59 11.13 8.08
CA TRP A 26 -1.71 12.37 8.84
C TRP A 26 -2.82 13.22 8.24
N GLU A 27 -3.42 14.03 9.10
CA GLU A 27 -4.41 15.04 8.74
C GLU A 27 -4.04 16.35 9.43
N ARG A 28 -4.26 17.46 8.74
CA ARG A 28 -4.09 18.81 9.29
C ARG A 28 -5.45 19.48 9.43
N LEU A 29 -5.52 20.42 10.38
CA LEU A 29 -6.59 21.40 10.42
C LEU A 29 -6.57 22.18 9.09
N GLY A 30 -7.68 22.15 8.36
CA GLY A 30 -7.77 22.64 6.97
C GLY A 30 -7.92 21.55 5.90
N GLY A 31 -8.03 20.28 6.29
CA GLY A 31 -8.44 19.19 5.39
C GLY A 31 -7.32 18.57 4.55
N ALA A 32 -6.12 19.15 4.56
CA ALA A 32 -4.95 18.52 3.97
C ALA A 32 -4.63 17.21 4.71
N SER A 33 -4.41 16.14 3.95
CA SER A 33 -4.04 14.83 4.49
C SER A 33 -3.02 14.15 3.59
N GLY A 34 -2.36 13.12 4.12
CA GLY A 34 -1.39 12.35 3.37
C GLY A 34 -0.81 11.21 4.19
N TYR A 35 0.24 10.59 3.64
CA TYR A 35 0.97 9.51 4.29
C TYR A 35 2.45 9.90 4.42
N ALA A 36 3.08 9.53 5.52
CA ALA A 36 4.51 9.76 5.73
C ALA A 36 5.15 8.56 6.45
N PRO A 37 6.41 8.22 6.17
CA PRO A 37 7.11 7.16 6.89
C PRO A 37 7.14 7.45 8.40
N VAL A 38 7.06 6.38 9.19
CA VAL A 38 7.30 6.45 10.63
C VAL A 38 8.77 6.19 10.91
N TYR A 39 9.34 7.00 11.81
CA TYR A 39 10.75 6.95 12.18
C TYR A 39 10.89 6.66 13.67
N THR A 40 11.95 5.96 14.05
CA THR A 40 12.28 5.71 15.47
C THR A 40 12.95 6.93 16.12
N ASP A 41 13.47 7.85 15.30
CA ASP A 41 14.24 9.01 15.74
C ASP A 41 13.69 10.33 15.17
N SER A 42 13.96 11.44 15.87
CA SER A 42 13.51 12.77 15.49
C SER A 42 14.25 13.37 14.30
N LYS A 43 15.44 12.86 13.97
CA LYS A 43 16.23 13.28 12.80
C LYS A 43 15.76 12.59 11.51
N LYS A 44 14.82 11.64 11.62
CA LYS A 44 14.22 10.89 10.50
C LYS A 44 15.25 10.09 9.70
N ILE A 45 16.17 9.44 10.41
CA ILE A 45 17.25 8.64 9.80
C ILE A 45 16.87 7.17 9.75
N LEU A 46 16.23 6.66 10.80
CA LEU A 46 15.92 5.25 10.99
C LEU A 46 14.41 5.02 10.89
N TYR A 47 14.01 4.15 9.96
CA TYR A 47 12.62 3.76 9.79
C TYR A 47 12.14 2.87 10.95
N GLN A 48 10.86 3.01 11.28
CA GLN A 48 10.18 2.15 12.23
C GLN A 48 9.70 0.87 11.54
N GLU A 49 10.05 -0.28 12.10
CA GLU A 49 9.55 -1.58 11.67
C GLU A 49 8.04 -1.72 11.91
N LEU A 50 7.34 -2.34 10.96
CA LEU A 50 5.93 -2.69 11.03
C LEU A 50 5.71 -3.93 11.91
N THR A 51 5.54 -3.69 13.20
CA THR A 51 5.30 -4.74 14.20
C THR A 51 3.82 -5.13 14.28
N VAL A 52 3.56 -6.25 14.96
CA VAL A 52 2.18 -6.69 15.26
C VAL A 52 1.36 -5.64 16.01
N SER A 53 1.97 -4.92 16.96
CA SER A 53 1.26 -3.88 17.71
C SER A 53 0.82 -2.71 16.83
N TRP A 54 1.59 -2.37 15.79
CA TRP A 54 1.18 -1.37 14.80
C TRP A 54 0.03 -1.87 13.93
N ILE A 55 0.07 -3.13 13.48
CA ILE A 55 -1.04 -3.72 12.72
C ILE A 55 -2.30 -3.81 13.58
N GLU A 56 -2.20 -4.16 14.86
CA GLU A 56 -3.36 -4.17 15.76
C GLU A 56 -4.00 -2.79 15.84
N ARG A 57 -3.21 -1.72 16.02
CA ARG A 57 -3.68 -0.33 16.01
C ARG A 57 -4.39 0.04 14.71
N HIS A 58 -3.92 -0.51 13.58
CA HIS A 58 -4.55 -0.33 12.29
C HIS A 58 -5.91 -1.03 12.21
N LEU A 59 -5.96 -2.30 12.60
CA LEU A 59 -7.16 -3.13 12.53
C LEU A 59 -8.28 -2.65 13.47
N ILE A 60 -7.93 -1.99 14.58
CA ILE A 60 -8.93 -1.38 15.49
C ILE A 60 -9.28 0.07 15.13
N GLY A 61 -8.68 0.63 14.08
CA GLY A 61 -8.99 1.98 13.58
C GLY A 61 -8.35 3.14 14.34
N THR A 62 -7.45 2.87 15.31
CA THR A 62 -6.72 3.93 16.02
C THR A 62 -5.63 4.59 15.18
N GLU A 63 -5.11 3.88 14.19
CA GLU A 63 -4.10 4.36 13.25
C GLU A 63 -4.50 3.95 11.83
N THR A 64 -4.24 4.80 10.84
CA THR A 64 -4.36 4.40 9.43
C THR A 64 -2.96 4.26 8.85
N LEU A 65 -2.57 3.02 8.53
CA LEU A 65 -1.23 2.70 8.07
C LEU A 65 -1.22 2.43 6.56
N GLY A 66 -0.14 2.85 5.90
CA GLY A 66 0.15 2.56 4.50
C GLY A 66 1.34 1.61 4.39
N VAL A 67 1.30 0.74 3.37
CA VAL A 67 2.36 -0.22 3.06
C VAL A 67 3.24 0.32 1.93
N TYR A 68 4.55 0.03 1.97
CA TYR A 68 5.44 0.24 0.83
C TYR A 68 5.48 -1.04 -0.02
N PRO A 69 4.88 -1.04 -1.22
CA PRO A 69 4.66 -2.27 -2.00
C PRO A 69 5.92 -2.78 -2.72
N LEU A 70 6.90 -1.92 -2.97
CA LEU A 70 8.18 -2.28 -3.60
C LEU A 70 9.14 -2.87 -2.56
N LEU A 71 9.52 -4.13 -2.76
CA LEU A 71 10.43 -4.87 -1.89
C LEU A 71 11.90 -4.52 -2.20
N PRO A 72 12.85 -4.80 -1.27
CA PRO A 72 14.28 -4.48 -1.47
C PRO A 72 14.93 -5.14 -2.69
N ASP A 73 14.37 -6.25 -3.17
CA ASP A 73 14.81 -6.96 -4.38
C ASP A 73 14.16 -6.42 -5.67
N ASN A 74 13.52 -5.25 -5.60
CA ASN A 74 12.75 -4.62 -6.68
C ASN A 74 11.55 -5.44 -7.17
N THR A 75 11.07 -6.40 -6.38
CA THR A 75 9.82 -7.10 -6.67
C THR A 75 8.63 -6.45 -5.95
N SER A 76 7.41 -6.78 -6.37
CA SER A 76 6.17 -6.33 -5.74
C SER A 76 5.14 -7.46 -5.75
N ARG A 77 4.33 -7.54 -4.70
CA ARG A 77 3.16 -8.43 -4.63
C ARG A 77 1.85 -7.73 -4.97
N PHE A 78 1.92 -6.45 -5.33
CA PHE A 78 0.78 -5.63 -5.72
C PHE A 78 0.88 -5.24 -7.19
N ILE A 79 -0.26 -5.26 -7.86
CA ILE A 79 -0.46 -4.63 -9.17
C ILE A 79 -1.52 -3.55 -8.96
N ALA A 80 -1.19 -2.31 -9.33
CA ALA A 80 -2.11 -1.21 -9.39
C ALA A 80 -2.22 -0.77 -10.85
N ALA A 81 -3.44 -0.73 -11.37
CA ALA A 81 -3.74 -0.23 -12.70
C ALA A 81 -4.89 0.76 -12.58
N ASP A 82 -4.67 1.96 -13.11
CA ASP A 82 -5.67 3.02 -13.16
C ASP A 82 -6.31 3.00 -14.55
N PHE A 83 -7.64 2.90 -14.57
CA PHE A 83 -8.42 2.87 -15.81
C PHE A 83 -9.41 4.03 -15.75
N ASP A 84 -9.18 5.03 -16.57
CA ASP A 84 -9.87 6.31 -16.57
C ASP A 84 -10.49 6.64 -17.93
N GLY A 85 -11.41 7.60 -17.95
CA GLY A 85 -12.03 8.10 -19.19
C GLY A 85 -13.09 7.18 -19.82
N GLU A 86 -13.53 7.55 -21.01
CA GLU A 86 -14.53 6.79 -21.76
C GLU A 86 -13.97 5.44 -22.25
N GLY A 87 -14.77 4.38 -22.16
CA GLY A 87 -14.38 3.04 -22.61
C GLY A 87 -13.44 2.28 -21.67
N TRP A 88 -13.23 2.75 -20.43
CA TRP A 88 -12.38 2.09 -19.43
C TRP A 88 -12.74 0.61 -19.20
N GLN A 89 -14.02 0.23 -19.33
CA GLN A 89 -14.46 -1.16 -19.17
C GLN A 89 -13.82 -2.09 -20.21
N GLU A 90 -13.69 -1.62 -21.46
CA GLU A 90 -13.04 -2.37 -22.51
C GLU A 90 -11.53 -2.45 -22.27
N SER A 91 -10.94 -1.38 -21.73
CA SER A 91 -9.53 -1.38 -21.31
C SER A 91 -9.26 -2.41 -20.20
N VAL A 92 -10.13 -2.50 -19.20
CA VAL A 92 -10.08 -3.53 -18.15
C VAL A 92 -10.21 -4.93 -18.75
N ARG A 93 -11.19 -5.15 -19.65
CA ARG A 93 -11.41 -6.45 -20.29
C ARG A 93 -10.16 -6.90 -21.05
N LYS A 94 -9.55 -6.01 -21.84
CA LYS A 94 -8.31 -6.29 -22.56
C LYS A 94 -7.13 -6.57 -21.63
N PHE A 95 -7.02 -5.84 -20.51
CA PHE A 95 -5.98 -6.07 -19.52
C PHE A 95 -6.08 -7.47 -18.90
N ILE A 96 -7.28 -7.88 -18.47
CA ILE A 96 -7.51 -9.20 -17.86
C ILE A 96 -7.18 -10.32 -18.84
N ILE A 97 -7.56 -10.19 -20.11
CA ILE A 97 -7.34 -11.23 -21.13
C ILE A 97 -5.87 -11.31 -21.57
N SER A 98 -5.22 -10.16 -21.76
CA SER A 98 -3.89 -10.10 -22.38
C SER A 98 -2.72 -10.00 -21.39
N GLY A 99 -3.01 -9.67 -20.12
CA GLY A 99 -1.99 -9.30 -19.14
C GLY A 99 -1.23 -8.01 -19.49
N ARG A 100 -1.70 -7.23 -20.48
CA ARG A 100 -1.04 -6.02 -20.97
C ARG A 100 -1.96 -4.82 -20.85
N ILE A 101 -1.39 -3.70 -20.42
CA ILE A 101 -2.11 -2.43 -20.38
C ILE A 101 -2.35 -1.95 -21.82
N PRO A 102 -3.61 -1.70 -22.23
CA PRO A 102 -3.92 -1.17 -23.55
C PRO A 102 -3.27 0.20 -23.76
N ARG A 103 -2.67 0.44 -24.94
CA ARG A 103 -2.03 1.73 -25.28
C ARG A 103 -3.02 2.89 -25.55
N SER A 104 -4.31 2.69 -25.32
CA SER A 104 -5.33 3.73 -25.50
C SER A 104 -5.27 4.75 -24.36
N SER A 105 -5.68 5.99 -24.65
CA SER A 105 -5.68 7.16 -23.75
C SER A 105 -6.46 7.01 -22.42
N ALA A 106 -7.06 5.86 -22.18
CA ALA A 106 -7.93 5.50 -21.05
C ALA A 106 -7.24 4.59 -20.01
N ALA A 107 -5.92 4.40 -20.11
CA ALA A 107 -5.14 3.66 -19.12
C ALA A 107 -3.76 4.31 -18.98
N ARG A 108 -3.55 5.08 -17.90
CA ARG A 108 -2.22 5.59 -17.52
C ARG A 108 -1.71 4.80 -16.32
N MET A 109 -0.51 4.25 -16.43
CA MET A 109 0.16 3.61 -15.30
C MET A 109 0.97 4.68 -14.56
N ASN A 110 0.48 5.14 -13.41
CA ASN A 110 1.30 5.91 -12.47
C ASN A 110 2.07 4.93 -11.60
N ALA A 111 3.30 4.60 -11.99
CA ALA A 111 4.25 4.04 -11.05
C ALA A 111 4.80 5.20 -10.22
N SER A 112 4.40 5.30 -8.94
CA SER A 112 5.17 6.11 -8.01
C SER A 112 6.47 5.35 -7.70
N PRO A 113 7.65 5.96 -7.91
CA PRO A 113 8.92 5.38 -7.49
C PRO A 113 8.99 5.17 -5.97
#